data_AF-A0A4Y2ACJ9-F1
#
_entry.id   AF-A0A4Y2ACJ9-F1
#
_cell.length_a   1.000
_cell.length_b   1.000
_cell.length_c   1.000
_cell.angle_alpha   90.00
_cell.angle_beta   90.00
_cell.angle_gamma   90.00
#
_symmetry.space_group_name_H-M   'P 1'
#
loop_
_entity.id
_entity.type
_entity.pdbx_description
1 polymer ?
#
loop_
_entity_poly.entity_id
_entity_poly.type
_entity_poly.pdbx_seq_one_letter_code
_entity_poly.pdbx_strand_id
1 'polypeptide(L)'
;MIDQIYLALYNVLFTSLPPIALGILDKDCPDHLLLKYPSLYSLGRKAQVHTKFSFWVNMLDAIYQSIITFFIPYMAYYDSDVDVWEFGTTICTACVLGQLLHLAIETKSW
;
A
#
# COMPACT_ATOMS: atom_id res chain seq x y z
N MET A 1 15.13 1.83 -20.53
CA MET A 1 14.49 2.81 -19.63
C MET A 1 12.99 2.77 -19.97
N ILE A 2 12.12 2.34 -19.06
CA ILE A 2 10.67 2.20 -19.34
C ILE A 2 10.15 3.54 -19.89
N ASP A 3 9.33 3.48 -20.93
CA ASP A 3 8.74 4.68 -21.53
C ASP A 3 8.04 5.52 -20.45
N GLN A 4 8.33 6.81 -20.39
CA GLN A 4 7.94 7.65 -19.25
C GLN A 4 6.41 7.68 -19.06
N ILE A 5 5.67 7.62 -20.16
CA ILE A 5 4.20 7.56 -20.16
C ILE A 5 3.72 6.21 -19.61
N TYR A 6 4.39 5.12 -19.94
CA TYR A 6 4.05 3.78 -19.44
C TYR A 6 4.30 3.69 -17.93
N LEU A 7 5.42 4.23 -17.45
CA LEU A 7 5.72 4.31 -16.02
C LEU A 7 4.71 5.20 -15.27
N ALA A 8 4.33 6.34 -15.84
CA ALA A 8 3.33 7.24 -15.25
C ALA A 8 1.95 6.57 -15.16
N LEU A 9 1.51 5.93 -16.24
CA LEU A 9 0.25 5.19 -16.28
C LEU A 9 0.24 4.04 -15.27
N TYR A 10 1.36 3.32 -15.16
CA TYR A 10 1.53 2.23 -14.20
C TYR A 10 1.38 2.70 -12.75
N ASN A 11 2.06 3.78 -12.37
CA ASN A 11 1.93 4.36 -11.03
C ASN A 11 0.49 4.83 -10.75
N VAL A 12 -0.15 5.53 -11.69
CA VAL A 12 -1.52 6.03 -11.48
C VAL A 12 -2.51 4.88 -11.37
N LEU A 13 -2.50 3.93 -12.30
CA LEU A 13 -3.48 2.85 -12.30
C LEU A 13 -3.24 1.88 -11.12
N PHE A 14 -2.02 1.40 -10.91
CA PHE A 14 -1.79 0.32 -9.96
C PHE A 14 -1.49 0.79 -8.54
N THR A 15 -0.99 2.02 -8.36
CA THR A 15 -0.64 2.52 -7.01
C THR A 15 -1.72 3.43 -6.44
N SER A 16 -2.50 4.14 -7.26
CA SER A 16 -3.53 5.07 -6.75
C SER A 16 -4.96 4.52 -6.79
N LEU A 17 -5.34 3.70 -7.79
CA LEU A 17 -6.70 3.16 -7.84
C LEU A 17 -7.05 2.27 -6.63
N PRO A 18 -6.18 1.34 -6.18
CA PRO A 18 -6.56 0.45 -5.09
C PRO A 18 -6.80 1.18 -3.76
N PRO A 19 -5.93 2.13 -3.32
CA PRO A 19 -6.22 2.94 -2.13
C PRO A 19 -7.49 3.80 -2.27
N ILE A 20 -7.76 4.36 -3.46
CA ILE A 20 -8.99 5.14 -3.70
C ILE A 20 -10.23 4.24 -3.59
N ALA A 21 -10.20 3.07 -4.22
CA ALA A 21 -11.30 2.12 -4.19
C ALA A 21 -11.61 1.68 -2.75
N LEU A 22 -10.58 1.36 -1.95
CA LEU A 22 -10.77 1.05 -0.55
C LEU A 22 -11.26 2.24 0.27
N GLY A 23 -10.75 3.44 0.03
CA GLY A 23 -11.25 4.64 0.72
C GLY A 23 -12.74 4.90 0.48
N ILE A 24 -13.30 4.45 -0.66
CA ILE A 24 -14.72 4.59 -1.00
C ILE A 24 -15.55 3.40 -0.49
N LEU A 25 -15.01 2.19 -0.59
CA LEU A 25 -15.77 0.95 -0.38
C LEU A 25 -15.60 0.36 1.02
N ASP A 26 -14.52 0.68 1.74
CA ASP A 26 -14.25 0.11 3.06
C ASP A 26 -15.18 0.73 4.10
N LYS A 27 -15.98 -0.12 4.74
CA LYS A 27 -16.90 0.24 5.82
C LYS A 27 -16.54 -0.56 7.06
N ASP A 28 -16.08 0.13 8.10
CA ASP A 28 -15.68 -0.50 9.38
C ASP A 28 -16.81 -1.31 10.04
N CYS A 29 -18.06 -0.88 9.87
CA CYS A 29 -19.25 -1.54 10.41
C CYS A 29 -20.47 -1.31 9.52
N PRO A 30 -21.40 -2.29 9.43
CA PRO A 30 -22.64 -2.09 8.72
C PRO A 30 -23.56 -1.10 9.46
N ASP A 31 -24.31 -0.32 8.70
CA ASP A 31 -25.10 0.83 9.17
C ASP A 31 -26.04 0.49 10.34
N HIS A 32 -26.63 -0.71 10.33
CA HIS A 32 -27.54 -1.18 11.38
C HIS A 32 -26.85 -1.38 12.74
N LEU A 33 -25.56 -1.74 12.76
CA LEU A 33 -24.79 -1.95 13.99
C LEU A 33 -24.38 -0.61 14.62
N LEU A 34 -24.05 0.37 13.78
CA LEU A 34 -23.73 1.74 14.19
C LEU A 34 -24.93 2.43 14.85
N LEU A 35 -26.14 2.22 14.32
CA LEU A 35 -27.38 2.75 14.90
C LEU A 35 -27.73 2.06 16.24
N LYS A 36 -27.41 0.77 16.39
CA LYS A 36 -27.67 0.00 17.62
C LYS A 36 -26.67 0.33 18.74
N TYR A 37 -25.42 0.65 18.41
CA TYR A 37 -24.35 0.93 19.37
C TYR A 37 -23.64 2.26 19.07
N PRO A 38 -24.23 3.41 19.47
CA PRO A 38 -23.67 4.74 19.18
C PRO A 38 -22.32 5.00 19.88
N SER A 39 -21.93 4.18 20.84
CA SER A 39 -20.63 4.27 21.51
C SER A 39 -19.45 4.01 20.57
N LEU A 40 -19.62 3.24 19.50
CA LEU A 40 -18.59 2.97 18.47
C LEU A 40 -18.15 4.27 17.76
N TYR A 41 -19.08 5.21 17.56
CA TYR A 41 -18.79 6.51 16.94
C TYR A 41 -17.88 7.41 17.81
N SER A 42 -17.86 7.17 19.13
CA SER A 42 -17.07 7.99 20.06
C SER A 42 -15.55 7.89 19.83
N LEU A 43 -15.09 6.79 19.22
CA LEU A 43 -13.69 6.55 18.87
C LEU A 43 -13.21 7.50 17.76
N GLY A 44 -14.04 7.68 16.72
CA GLY A 44 -13.78 8.65 15.64
C GLY A 44 -13.82 10.09 16.15
N ARG A 45 -14.80 10.45 16.99
CA ARG A 45 -14.92 11.80 17.56
C ARG A 45 -13.72 12.22 18.41
N LYS A 46 -13.07 11.27 19.10
CA LYS A 46 -11.87 11.54 19.91
C LYS A 46 -10.56 11.51 19.11
N ALA A 47 -10.64 11.39 17.78
CA ALA A 47 -9.50 11.31 16.86
C ALA A 47 -8.47 10.22 17.24
N GLN A 48 -8.88 9.18 17.98
CA GLN A 48 -7.96 8.15 18.44
C GLN A 48 -7.62 7.12 17.35
N VAL A 49 -8.41 7.08 16.28
CA VAL A 49 -8.21 6.22 15.11
C VAL A 49 -6.91 6.59 14.37
N HIS A 50 -6.58 7.87 14.29
CA HIS A 50 -5.37 8.34 13.60
C HIS A 50 -4.54 9.26 14.49
N THR A 51 -3.82 8.65 15.43
CA THR A 51 -2.90 9.36 16.31
C THR A 51 -1.57 9.62 15.59
N LYS A 52 -0.88 10.72 15.91
CA LYS A 52 0.45 11.06 15.36
C LYS A 52 1.48 9.91 15.47
N PHE A 53 1.35 9.07 16.50
CA PHE A 53 2.18 7.88 16.68
C PHE A 53 1.95 6.83 15.57
N SER A 54 0.70 6.59 15.19
CA SER A 54 0.34 5.65 14.11
C SER A 54 0.96 6.06 12.78
N PHE A 55 0.98 7.37 12.50
CA PHE A 55 1.66 7.91 11.32
C PHE A 55 3.16 7.56 11.28
N TRP A 56 3.87 7.71 12.40
CA TRP A 56 5.30 7.40 12.46
C TRP A 56 5.57 5.89 12.35
N VAL A 57 4.70 5.05 12.90
CA VAL A 57 4.79 3.58 12.74
C VAL A 57 4.64 3.21 11.26
N ASN A 58 3.62 3.74 10.58
CA ASN A 58 3.41 3.48 9.15
C ASN A 58 4.56 4.04 8.29
N MET A 59 5.14 5.17 8.67
CA MET A 59 6.32 5.72 7.97
C MET A 59 7.54 4.80 8.09
N LEU A 60 7.78 4.22 9.27
CA LEU A 60 8.87 3.26 9.47
C LEU A 60 8.65 1.97 8.69
N ASP A 61 7.41 1.48 8.63
CA ASP A 61 7.04 0.30 7.85
C ASP A 61 7.26 0.55 6.34
N ALA A 62 6.88 1.73 5.83
CA ALA A 62 7.13 2.10 4.45
C ALA A 62 8.63 2.16 4.09
N ILE A 63 9.46 2.66 5.00
CA ILE A 63 10.93 2.66 4.83
C ILE A 63 11.45 1.23 4.79
N TYR A 64 10.99 0.37 5.70
CA TYR A 64 11.37 -1.04 5.74
C TYR A 64 10.99 -1.77 4.45
N GLN A 65 9.76 -1.59 3.96
CA GLN A 65 9.29 -2.21 2.71
C GLN A 65 10.06 -1.69 1.48
N SER A 66 10.43 -0.42 1.45
CA SER A 66 11.26 0.17 0.39
C SER A 66 12.65 -0.46 0.34
N ILE A 67 13.31 -0.64 1.50
CA ILE A 67 14.63 -1.27 1.60
C ILE A 67 14.55 -2.71 1.08
N ILE A 68 13.56 -3.49 1.53
CA ILE A 68 13.40 -4.89 1.10
C ILE A 68 13.17 -5.00 -0.41
N THR A 69 12.28 -4.17 -0.95
CA THR A 69 11.92 -4.20 -2.38
C THR A 69 13.12 -3.86 -3.27
N PHE A 70 14.09 -3.08 -2.77
CA PHE A 70 15.33 -2.79 -3.47
C PHE A 70 16.40 -3.89 -3.31
N PHE A 71 16.62 -4.36 -2.08
CA PHE A 71 17.70 -5.31 -1.78
C PHE A 71 17.42 -6.75 -2.25
N ILE A 72 16.15 -7.19 -2.27
CA ILE A 72 15.80 -8.54 -2.74
C ILE A 72 16.22 -8.75 -4.22
N PRO A 73 15.79 -7.90 -5.18
CA PRO A 73 16.21 -8.04 -6.57
C PRO A 73 17.71 -7.82 -6.75
N TYR A 74 18.30 -6.89 -6.00
CA TYR A 74 19.74 -6.63 -6.05
C TYR A 74 20.57 -7.87 -5.71
N MET A 75 20.20 -8.60 -4.65
CA MET A 75 20.89 -9.84 -4.27
C MET A 75 20.61 -10.98 -5.26
N ALA A 76 19.40 -11.05 -5.81
CA ALA A 76 19.03 -12.08 -6.78
C ALA A 76 19.80 -11.97 -8.11
N TYR A 77 20.19 -10.76 -8.51
CA TYR A 77 20.91 -10.49 -9.76
C TYR A 77 22.42 -10.24 -9.58
N TYR A 78 22.99 -10.52 -8.40
CA TYR A 78 24.39 -10.22 -8.09
C TYR A 78 25.42 -10.89 -9.03
N ASP A 79 25.05 -12.01 -9.67
CA ASP A 79 25.94 -12.80 -10.54
C ASP A 79 25.38 -12.98 -11.97
N SER A 80 24.43 -12.13 -12.38
CA SER A 80 23.76 -12.21 -13.68
C SER A 80 23.94 -10.93 -14.50
N ASP A 81 24.22 -11.07 -15.80
CA ASP A 81 24.28 -9.94 -16.76
C ASP A 81 22.86 -9.45 -17.09
N VAL A 82 22.24 -8.75 -16.15
CA VAL A 82 20.88 -8.21 -16.31
C VAL A 82 20.93 -6.76 -16.74
N ASP A 83 20.25 -6.48 -17.84
CA ASP A 83 20.13 -5.13 -18.36
C ASP A 83 19.26 -4.27 -17.43
N VAL A 84 19.56 -2.96 -17.37
CA VAL A 84 18.91 -2.01 -16.43
C VAL A 84 17.40 -1.99 -16.58
N TRP A 85 16.89 -2.34 -17.77
CA TRP A 85 15.46 -2.40 -18.04
C TRP A 85 14.76 -3.58 -17.35
N GLU A 86 15.34 -4.77 -17.40
CA GLU A 86 14.79 -5.98 -16.76
C GLU A 86 14.85 -5.88 -15.23
N PHE A 87 15.89 -5.24 -14.71
CA PHE A 87 15.99 -4.91 -13.29
C PHE A 87 14.87 -3.95 -12.85
N GLY A 88 14.62 -2.90 -13.62
CA GLY A 88 13.58 -1.91 -13.34
C GLY A 88 12.16 -2.48 -13.38
N THR A 89 11.83 -3.31 -14.38
CA THR A 89 10.51 -3.94 -14.49
C THR A 89 10.26 -4.92 -13.34
N THR A 90 11.28 -5.66 -12.91
CA THR A 90 11.20 -6.60 -11.78
C THR A 90 10.91 -5.86 -10.47
N ILE A 91 11.62 -4.76 -10.20
CA ILE A 91 11.38 -3.93 -9.01
C ILE A 91 9.98 -3.31 -9.04
N CYS A 92 9.57 -2.73 -10.17
CA CYS A 92 8.23 -2.14 -10.29
C CYS A 92 7.12 -3.16 -10.00
N THR A 93 7.25 -4.36 -10.56
CA THR A 93 6.28 -5.44 -10.37
C THR A 93 6.25 -5.93 -8.91
N ALA A 94 7.41 -6.12 -8.29
CA ALA A 94 7.50 -6.48 -6.88
C ALA A 94 6.89 -5.40 -5.96
N CYS A 95 7.12 -4.12 -6.27
CA CYS A 95 6.56 -2.99 -5.53
C CYS A 95 5.03 -2.98 -5.57
N VAL A 96 4.43 -3.10 -6.76
CA VAL A 96 2.96 -3.12 -6.90
C VAL A 96 2.35 -4.33 -6.22
N LEU A 97 2.94 -5.52 -6.37
CA LEU A 97 2.45 -6.70 -5.66
C LEU A 97 2.54 -6.53 -4.14
N GLY A 98 3.65 -5.99 -3.64
CA GLY A 98 3.82 -5.69 -2.22
C GLY A 98 2.79 -4.69 -1.70
N GLN A 99 2.52 -3.62 -2.45
CA GLN A 99 1.52 -2.61 -2.09
C GLN A 99 0.10 -3.21 -2.08
N LEU A 100 -0.25 -4.01 -3.09
CA LEU A 100 -1.57 -4.67 -3.16
C LEU A 100 -1.77 -5.66 -2.01
N LEU A 101 -0.74 -6.42 -1.64
CA LEU A 101 -0.80 -7.34 -0.51
C LEU A 101 -0.94 -6.62 0.83
N HIS A 102 -0.15 -5.56 1.06
CA HIS A 102 -0.25 -4.75 2.27
C HIS A 102 -1.68 -4.19 2.42
N LEU A 103 -2.20 -3.65 1.32
CA LEU A 103 -3.54 -3.10 1.26
C LEU A 103 -4.64 -4.16 1.49
N ALA A 104 -4.47 -5.37 0.94
CA ALA A 104 -5.37 -6.50 1.18
C ALA A 104 -5.38 -6.94 2.65
N ILE A 105 -4.25 -6.85 3.35
CA ILE A 105 -4.15 -7.14 4.79
C ILE A 105 -4.85 -6.06 5.64
N GLU A 106 -4.77 -4.80 5.22
CA GLU A 106 -5.42 -3.69 5.94
C GLU A 106 -6.94 -3.67 5.76
N THR A 107 -7.44 -4.15 4.61
CA THR A 107 -8.87 -4.19 4.28
C THR A 107 -9.67 -4.96 5.33
N LYS A 108 -10.63 -4.27 5.98
CA LYS A 108 -11.48 -4.86 7.04
C LYS A 108 -12.76 -5.48 6.49
N SER A 109 -13.29 -4.96 5.40
CA SER A 109 -14.47 -5.48 4.72
C SER A 109 -14.06 -6.17 3.41
N TRP A 110 -14.06 -7.51 3.41
CA TRP A 110 -13.92 -8.32 2.20
C TRP A 110 -15.28 -8.65 1.57
#